data_AF-A0A7C4XBE6-F1
#
_entry.id   AF-A0A7C4XBE6-F1
#
_cell.length_a   1.000
_cell.length_b   1.000
_cell.length_c   1.000
_cell.angle_alpha   90.00
_cell.angle_beta   90.00
_cell.angle_gamma   90.00
#
_symmetry.space_group_name_H-M   'P 1'
#
loop_
_entity.id
_entity.type
_entity.pdbx_description
1 polymer ?
#
loop_
_entity_poly.entity_id
_entity_poly.type
_entity_poly.pdbx_seq_one_letter_code
_entity_poly.pdbx_strand_id
1 'polypeptide(L)'
;MVDVEKVPEVAVATLDGRAYFFISSLLKSMGIRFRSLTPNEQIDEHVKLVLSTRKERPLIPFDRVLCVEDLDSELAAAKILYMVKEPAGESVYIVGIDPGVRIGISAFYLGDEVYSCVVYSAAKAANIVSKLLRSTQAKKKIVRIGDGNIEVTLKIAEALAEEFGKQIRIEIVNEAGTTALAKSKPNKRCVKDLRAARLIALRQGRELTPNFIRSYGK
;
A
#
# COMPACT_ATOMS: atom_id res chain seq x y z
N MET A 1 -36.34 -2.72 1.40
CA MET A 1 -35.63 -2.60 0.12
C MET A 1 -34.66 -3.75 0.06
N VAL A 2 -34.82 -4.64 -0.91
CA VAL A 2 -33.98 -5.83 -1.08
C VAL A 2 -32.60 -5.34 -1.51
N ASP A 3 -31.55 -5.70 -0.77
CA ASP A 3 -30.18 -5.56 -1.24
C ASP A 3 -30.07 -6.39 -2.53
N VAL A 4 -30.13 -5.72 -3.69
CA VAL A 4 -29.75 -6.36 -4.94
C VAL A 4 -28.26 -6.63 -4.79
N GLU A 5 -27.93 -7.90 -4.54
CA GLU A 5 -26.57 -8.34 -4.27
C GLU A 5 -25.70 -7.99 -5.48
N LYS A 6 -25.04 -6.83 -5.42
CA LYS A 6 -24.31 -6.27 -6.56
C LYS A 6 -23.22 -7.27 -6.94
N VAL A 7 -23.27 -7.77 -8.17
CA VAL A 7 -22.33 -8.78 -8.70
C VAL A 7 -20.90 -8.27 -8.48
N PRO A 8 -19.98 -9.10 -7.95
CA PRO A 8 -18.62 -8.67 -7.71
C PRO A 8 -17.90 -8.25 -9.00
N GLU A 9 -17.23 -7.10 -8.99
CA GLU A 9 -16.44 -6.59 -10.12
C GLU A 9 -15.12 -7.36 -10.33
N VAL A 10 -14.80 -8.31 -9.44
CA VAL A 10 -13.59 -9.13 -9.49
C VAL A 10 -13.98 -10.60 -9.52
N ALA A 11 -13.31 -11.37 -10.36
CA ALA A 11 -13.41 -12.82 -10.36
C ALA A 11 -12.05 -13.49 -10.15
N VAL A 12 -12.06 -14.70 -9.62
CA VAL A 12 -10.89 -15.57 -9.43
C VAL A 12 -11.14 -16.85 -10.23
N ALA A 13 -10.37 -17.05 -11.29
CA ALA A 13 -10.53 -18.18 -12.21
C ALA A 13 -9.28 -19.07 -12.18
N THR A 14 -9.26 -20.07 -11.29
CA THR A 14 -8.12 -20.99 -11.16
C THR A 14 -8.54 -22.30 -10.51
N LEU A 15 -7.94 -23.40 -10.95
CA LEU A 15 -8.02 -24.72 -10.33
C LEU A 15 -6.79 -25.03 -9.47
N ASP A 16 -5.76 -24.17 -9.48
CA ASP A 16 -4.62 -24.29 -8.56
C ASP A 16 -5.04 -23.81 -7.16
N GLY A 17 -5.17 -24.74 -6.22
CA GLY A 17 -5.60 -24.44 -4.86
C GLY A 17 -4.69 -23.48 -4.09
N ARG A 18 -3.38 -23.45 -4.39
CA ARG A 18 -2.45 -22.51 -3.75
C ARG A 18 -2.63 -21.11 -4.30
N ALA A 19 -2.75 -20.98 -5.62
CA ALA A 19 -3.03 -19.70 -6.27
C ALA A 19 -4.37 -19.13 -5.79
N TYR A 20 -5.42 -19.97 -5.76
CA TYR A 20 -6.73 -19.58 -5.24
C TYR A 20 -6.64 -19.07 -3.79
N PHE A 21 -5.96 -19.81 -2.91
CA PHE A 21 -5.82 -19.42 -1.51
C PHE A 21 -5.09 -18.08 -1.36
N PHE A 22 -3.99 -17.89 -2.10
CA PHE A 22 -3.24 -16.64 -2.09
C PHE A 22 -4.11 -15.45 -2.56
N ILE A 23 -4.73 -15.58 -3.73
CA ILE A 23 -5.55 -14.53 -4.35
C ILE A 23 -6.75 -14.20 -3.45
N SER A 24 -7.47 -15.22 -2.99
CA SER A 24 -8.66 -15.01 -2.14
C SER A 24 -8.31 -14.39 -0.80
N SER A 25 -7.17 -14.76 -0.20
CA SER A 25 -6.70 -14.15 1.05
C SER A 25 -6.34 -12.67 0.87
N LEU A 26 -5.70 -12.33 -0.26
CA LEU A 26 -5.37 -10.95 -0.62
C LEU A 26 -6.64 -10.11 -0.85
N LEU A 27 -7.59 -10.60 -1.65
CA LEU A 27 -8.84 -9.86 -1.91
C LEU A 27 -9.65 -9.65 -0.62
N LYS A 28 -9.70 -10.67 0.26
CA LYS A 28 -10.37 -10.57 1.57
C LYS A 28 -9.70 -9.55 2.48
N SER A 29 -8.36 -9.50 2.52
CA SER A 29 -7.64 -8.51 3.35
C SER A 29 -7.88 -7.08 2.88
N MET A 30 -8.15 -6.90 1.59
CA MET A 30 -8.53 -5.62 0.97
C MET A 30 -10.03 -5.30 1.08
N GLY A 31 -10.87 -6.21 1.59
CA GLY A 31 -12.33 -6.03 1.62
C GLY A 31 -13.00 -6.09 0.23
N ILE A 32 -12.32 -6.61 -0.78
CA ILE A 32 -12.86 -6.76 -2.14
C ILE A 32 -13.68 -8.05 -2.22
N ARG A 33 -14.97 -7.91 -2.54
CA ARG A 33 -15.81 -9.06 -2.89
C ARG A 33 -15.39 -9.60 -4.25
N PHE A 34 -15.40 -10.92 -4.41
CA PHE A 34 -15.07 -11.57 -5.66
C PHE A 34 -15.92 -12.81 -5.91
N ARG A 35 -16.01 -13.22 -7.17
CA ARG A 35 -16.64 -14.48 -7.59
C ARG A 35 -15.57 -15.52 -7.93
N SER A 36 -15.78 -16.77 -7.56
CA SER A 36 -14.91 -17.87 -7.99
C SER A 36 -15.47 -18.50 -9.25
N LEU A 37 -14.63 -18.70 -10.25
CA LEU A 37 -14.96 -19.29 -11.54
C LEU A 37 -14.01 -20.43 -11.87
N THR A 38 -14.44 -21.33 -12.74
CA THR A 38 -13.56 -22.29 -13.39
C THR A 38 -12.93 -21.68 -14.65
N PRO A 39 -11.70 -22.06 -15.03
CA PRO A 39 -11.15 -21.70 -16.34
C PRO A 39 -12.10 -22.18 -17.47
N ASN A 40 -12.29 -21.35 -18.50
CA ASN A 40 -13.28 -21.47 -19.59
C ASN A 40 -14.75 -21.19 -19.24
N GLU A 41 -15.08 -20.88 -17.98
CA GLU A 41 -16.42 -20.43 -17.61
C GLU A 41 -16.73 -19.06 -18.24
N GLN A 42 -17.98 -18.82 -18.61
CA GLN A 42 -18.40 -17.51 -19.11
C GLN A 42 -18.26 -16.46 -18.01
N ILE A 43 -17.75 -15.29 -18.39
CA ILE A 43 -17.48 -14.19 -17.47
C ILE A 43 -18.56 -13.14 -17.66
N ASP A 44 -19.17 -12.75 -16.55
CA ASP A 44 -20.21 -11.72 -16.50
C ASP A 44 -19.66 -10.36 -16.97
N GLU A 45 -20.47 -9.60 -17.71
CA GLU A 45 -20.11 -8.29 -18.25
C GLU A 45 -19.74 -7.25 -17.17
N HIS A 46 -20.20 -7.43 -15.94
CA HIS A 46 -19.90 -6.54 -14.81
C HIS A 46 -18.52 -6.80 -14.20
N VAL A 47 -17.87 -7.93 -14.54
CA VAL A 47 -16.51 -8.23 -14.07
C VAL A 47 -15.55 -7.28 -14.77
N LYS A 48 -14.70 -6.60 -13.99
CA LYS A 48 -13.65 -5.69 -14.47
C LYS A 48 -12.26 -6.32 -14.48
N LEU A 49 -12.06 -7.32 -13.63
CA LEU A 49 -10.76 -7.96 -13.41
C LEU A 49 -10.93 -9.45 -13.09
N VAL A 50 -10.16 -10.29 -13.75
CA VAL A 50 -10.01 -11.71 -13.39
C VAL A 50 -8.61 -11.97 -12.86
N LEU A 51 -8.50 -12.67 -11.74
CA LEU A 51 -7.23 -13.13 -11.17
C LEU A 51 -7.07 -14.63 -11.42
N SER A 52 -5.90 -15.04 -11.89
CA SER A 52 -5.61 -16.43 -12.28
C SER A 52 -4.12 -16.77 -12.19
N THR A 53 -3.70 -17.90 -12.75
CA THR A 53 -2.31 -18.27 -12.98
C THR A 53 -1.91 -18.04 -14.44
N ARG A 54 -0.62 -17.87 -14.69
CA ARG A 54 -0.10 -17.72 -16.06
C ARG A 54 -0.35 -18.96 -16.91
N LYS A 55 -0.35 -20.14 -16.29
CA LYS A 55 -0.68 -21.42 -16.94
C LYS A 55 -2.13 -21.47 -17.43
N GLU A 56 -3.05 -20.89 -16.66
CA GLU A 56 -4.50 -20.92 -16.95
C GLU A 56 -4.97 -19.70 -17.75
N ARG A 57 -4.19 -18.62 -17.82
CA ARG A 57 -4.49 -17.40 -18.60
C ARG A 57 -5.03 -17.64 -20.01
N PRO A 58 -4.52 -18.59 -20.82
CA PRO A 58 -5.06 -18.84 -22.16
C PRO A 58 -6.48 -19.40 -22.17
N LEU A 59 -6.93 -19.99 -21.07
CA LEU A 59 -8.27 -20.57 -20.90
C LEU A 59 -9.30 -19.55 -20.41
N ILE A 60 -8.91 -18.30 -20.23
CA ILE A 60 -9.78 -17.25 -19.67
C ILE A 60 -10.20 -16.34 -20.82
N PRO A 61 -11.48 -16.39 -21.26
CA PRO A 61 -11.99 -15.57 -22.35
C PRO A 61 -12.28 -14.14 -21.88
N PHE A 62 -11.24 -13.45 -21.41
CA PHE A 62 -11.31 -12.10 -20.88
C PHE A 62 -9.98 -11.37 -21.08
N ASP A 63 -10.05 -10.06 -21.32
CA ASP A 63 -8.85 -9.28 -21.63
C ASP A 63 -8.08 -8.90 -20.37
N ARG A 64 -8.79 -8.40 -19.36
CA ARG A 64 -8.19 -7.90 -18.11
C ARG A 64 -8.00 -9.03 -17.11
N VAL A 65 -7.00 -9.86 -17.37
CA VAL A 65 -6.59 -10.94 -16.48
C VAL A 65 -5.23 -10.62 -15.85
N LEU A 66 -5.15 -10.73 -14.53
CA LEU A 66 -3.94 -10.54 -13.76
C LEU A 66 -3.47 -11.89 -13.21
N CYS A 67 -2.30 -12.34 -13.65
CA CYS A 67 -1.74 -13.60 -13.17
C CYS A 67 -1.07 -13.39 -11.81
N VAL A 68 -1.22 -14.33 -10.89
CA VAL A 68 -0.61 -14.27 -9.55
C VAL A 68 0.91 -14.20 -9.62
N GLU A 69 1.52 -14.80 -10.64
CA GLU A 69 2.97 -14.75 -10.88
C GLU A 69 3.44 -13.36 -11.32
N ASP A 70 2.53 -12.49 -11.76
CA ASP A 70 2.79 -11.08 -12.11
C ASP A 70 2.53 -10.12 -10.94
N LEU A 71 2.16 -10.65 -9.78
CA LEU A 71 1.96 -9.90 -8.56
C LEU A 71 3.27 -9.88 -7.78
N ASP A 72 3.90 -8.70 -7.73
CA ASP A 72 4.82 -8.42 -6.65
C ASP A 72 4.02 -8.42 -5.34
N SER A 73 4.36 -9.32 -4.41
CA SER A 73 3.62 -9.50 -3.15
C SER A 73 3.42 -8.19 -2.38
N GLU A 74 4.36 -7.24 -2.52
CA GLU A 74 4.33 -5.96 -1.82
C GLU A 74 3.38 -4.94 -2.47
N LEU A 75 3.10 -5.06 -3.78
CA LEU A 75 2.23 -4.14 -4.54
C LEU A 75 0.99 -4.80 -5.14
N ALA A 76 0.77 -6.07 -4.88
CA ALA A 76 -0.35 -6.82 -5.43
C ALA A 76 -1.68 -6.10 -5.18
N ALA A 77 -1.88 -5.61 -3.96
CA ALA A 77 -3.07 -4.84 -3.58
C ALA A 77 -3.22 -3.53 -4.39
N ALA A 78 -2.14 -2.76 -4.55
CA ALA A 78 -2.18 -1.51 -5.31
C ALA A 78 -2.51 -1.73 -6.79
N LYS A 79 -1.92 -2.77 -7.40
CA LYS A 79 -2.17 -3.15 -8.79
C LYS A 79 -3.63 -3.59 -9.00
N ILE A 80 -4.15 -4.41 -8.09
CA ILE A 80 -5.56 -4.84 -8.12
C ILE A 80 -6.49 -3.62 -7.98
N LEU A 81 -6.27 -2.74 -7.00
CA LEU A 81 -7.11 -1.55 -6.82
C LEU A 81 -7.11 -0.63 -8.03
N TYR A 82 -5.95 -0.44 -8.67
CA TYR A 82 -5.87 0.36 -9.89
C TYR A 82 -6.79 -0.16 -10.99
N MET A 83 -6.71 -1.47 -11.24
CA MET A 83 -7.48 -2.12 -12.30
C MET A 83 -8.99 -2.17 -12.01
N VAL A 84 -9.37 -2.26 -10.73
CA VAL A 84 -10.79 -2.30 -10.33
C VAL A 84 -11.42 -0.90 -10.29
N LYS A 85 -10.72 0.09 -9.73
CA LYS A 85 -11.26 1.43 -9.51
C LYS A 85 -11.19 2.33 -10.73
N GLU A 86 -10.26 2.07 -11.67
CA GLU A 86 -10.05 2.87 -12.89
C GLU A 86 -10.14 4.38 -12.64
N PRO A 87 -9.31 4.92 -11.73
CA PRO A 87 -9.45 6.30 -11.26
C PRO A 87 -9.33 7.28 -12.43
N ALA A 88 -10.37 8.11 -12.62
CA ALA A 88 -10.34 9.22 -13.56
C ALA A 88 -9.53 10.38 -12.96
N GLY A 89 -8.21 10.38 -13.14
CA GLY A 89 -7.34 11.49 -12.71
C GLY A 89 -5.97 11.05 -12.22
N GLU A 90 -5.25 12.01 -11.62
CA GLU A 90 -3.94 11.73 -11.03
C GLU A 90 -4.09 10.92 -9.74
N SER A 91 -3.58 9.70 -9.74
CA SER A 91 -3.51 8.88 -8.53
C SER A 91 -2.31 9.27 -7.67
N VAL A 92 -2.52 9.26 -6.35
CA VAL A 92 -1.49 9.58 -5.35
C VAL A 92 -1.14 8.33 -4.57
N TYR A 93 0.14 8.01 -4.49
CA TYR A 93 0.68 6.96 -3.62
C TYR A 93 1.33 7.61 -2.40
N ILE A 94 0.85 7.27 -1.20
CA ILE A 94 1.29 7.89 0.04
C ILE A 94 1.91 6.82 0.93
N VAL A 95 3.12 7.06 1.43
CA VAL A 95 3.77 6.17 2.40
C VAL A 95 3.95 6.91 3.71
N GLY A 96 3.34 6.42 4.78
CA GLY A 96 3.56 6.87 6.15
C GLY A 96 4.62 6.03 6.85
N ILE A 97 5.52 6.69 7.57
CA ILE A 97 6.63 6.08 8.30
C ILE A 97 6.61 6.60 9.73
N ASP A 98 6.50 5.68 10.69
CA ASP A 98 6.62 5.93 12.13
C ASP A 98 8.03 5.58 12.60
N PRO A 99 8.94 6.55 12.80
CA PRO A 99 10.33 6.31 13.13
C PRO A 99 10.53 5.93 14.60
N GLY A 100 11.50 5.04 14.88
CA GLY A 100 11.85 4.61 16.23
C GLY A 100 12.70 3.34 16.24
N VAL A 101 12.75 2.65 17.39
CA VAL A 101 13.41 1.33 17.50
C VAL A 101 12.72 0.29 16.60
N ARG A 102 11.39 0.40 16.50
CA ARG A 102 10.58 -0.33 15.54
C ARG A 102 9.97 0.71 14.61
N ILE A 103 10.18 0.54 13.32
CA ILE A 103 9.78 1.49 12.30
C ILE A 103 8.55 0.94 11.60
N GLY A 104 7.40 1.56 11.86
CA GLY A 104 6.15 1.23 11.18
C GLY A 104 6.14 1.84 9.78
N ILE A 105 5.73 1.07 8.78
CA ILE A 105 5.53 1.53 7.40
C ILE A 105 4.11 1.18 6.98
N SER A 106 3.40 2.14 6.39
CA SER A 106 2.07 1.93 5.83
C SER A 106 1.94 2.71 4.52
N ALA A 107 1.58 2.03 3.45
CA ALA A 107 1.40 2.63 2.14
C ALA A 107 -0.07 2.62 1.72
N PHE A 108 -0.51 3.72 1.14
CA PHE A 108 -1.86 3.96 0.70
C PHE A 108 -1.91 4.29 -0.79
N TYR A 109 -2.92 3.75 -1.45
CA TYR A 109 -3.21 4.04 -2.85
C TYR A 109 -4.72 4.09 -3.05
N LEU A 110 -5.20 5.13 -3.73
CA LEU A 110 -6.65 5.35 -3.97
C LEU A 110 -7.51 5.29 -2.70
N GLY A 111 -6.95 5.76 -1.58
CA GLY A 111 -7.60 5.83 -0.27
C GLY A 111 -7.48 4.57 0.59
N ASP A 112 -7.00 3.46 0.05
CA ASP A 112 -6.89 2.18 0.78
C ASP A 112 -5.44 1.88 1.15
N GLU A 113 -5.26 1.21 2.30
CA GLU A 113 -3.95 0.67 2.70
C GLU A 113 -3.62 -0.54 1.82
N VAL A 114 -2.50 -0.46 1.11
CA VAL A 114 -2.05 -1.50 0.15
C VAL A 114 -0.84 -2.28 0.63
N TYR A 115 -0.12 -1.74 1.60
CA TYR A 115 1.04 -2.39 2.19
C TYR A 115 1.25 -1.90 3.60
N SER A 116 1.67 -2.78 4.50
CA SER A 116 2.11 -2.38 5.84
C SER A 116 3.12 -3.37 6.40
N CYS A 117 4.16 -2.87 7.07
CA CYS A 117 5.13 -3.71 7.74
C CYS A 117 5.82 -2.98 8.91
N VAL A 118 6.57 -3.73 9.70
CA VAL A 118 7.44 -3.18 10.74
C VAL A 118 8.86 -3.68 10.49
N VAL A 119 9.82 -2.77 10.51
CA VAL A 119 11.25 -3.07 10.39
C VAL A 119 12.02 -2.48 11.57
N TYR A 120 13.30 -2.83 11.71
CA TYR A 120 14.11 -2.49 12.88
C TYR A 120 15.35 -1.64 12.52
N SER A 121 15.43 -1.13 11.29
CA SER A 121 16.53 -0.25 10.88
C SER A 121 16.11 0.77 9.84
N ALA A 122 16.69 1.96 9.92
CA ALA A 122 16.46 3.06 8.96
C ALA A 122 16.82 2.64 7.53
N ALA A 123 17.96 1.96 7.34
CA ALA A 123 18.38 1.46 6.04
C ALA A 123 17.40 0.44 5.45
N LYS A 124 16.84 -0.46 6.28
CA LYS A 124 15.83 -1.42 5.80
C LYS A 124 14.52 -0.70 5.47
N ALA A 125 14.13 0.29 6.27
CA ALA A 125 12.95 1.11 6.02
C ALA A 125 13.06 1.84 4.68
N ALA A 126 14.15 2.57 4.46
CA ALA A 126 14.43 3.25 3.20
C ALA A 126 14.38 2.27 2.01
N ASN A 127 15.06 1.12 2.10
CA ASN A 127 15.03 0.10 1.05
C ASN A 127 13.62 -0.42 0.72
N ILE A 128 12.79 -0.70 1.72
CA ILE A 128 11.40 -1.14 1.50
C ILE A 128 10.59 -0.02 0.83
N VAL A 129 10.72 1.21 1.32
CA VAL A 129 10.01 2.36 0.75
C VAL A 129 10.45 2.62 -0.69
N SER A 130 11.74 2.52 -0.99
CA SER A 130 12.28 2.64 -2.35
C SER A 130 11.69 1.62 -3.30
N LYS A 131 11.55 0.35 -2.88
CA LYS A 131 10.87 -0.69 -3.68
C LYS A 131 9.42 -0.32 -3.97
N LEU A 132 8.66 0.08 -2.96
CA LEU A 132 7.26 0.48 -3.11
C LEU A 132 7.12 1.67 -4.08
N LEU A 133 8.01 2.66 -3.97
CA LEU A 133 8.02 3.86 -4.81
C LEU A 133 8.42 3.59 -6.26
N ARG A 134 9.33 2.65 -6.51
CA ARG A 134 9.74 2.25 -7.88
C ARG A 134 8.66 1.46 -8.59
N SER A 135 7.96 0.60 -7.87
CA SER A 135 7.04 -0.35 -8.46
C SER A 135 5.60 0.20 -8.61
N THR A 136 5.27 1.35 -8.00
CA THR A 136 3.95 1.99 -8.14
C THR A 136 3.79 2.77 -9.45
N GLN A 137 2.60 2.68 -10.06
CA GLN A 137 2.21 3.41 -11.27
C GLN A 137 1.71 4.84 -10.99
N ALA A 138 1.58 5.23 -9.72
CA ALA A 138 1.13 6.57 -9.35
C ALA A 138 2.12 7.64 -9.82
N LYS A 139 1.60 8.68 -10.48
CA LYS A 139 2.41 9.83 -10.91
C LYS A 139 2.87 10.65 -9.71
N LYS A 140 1.97 10.85 -8.74
CA LYS A 140 2.27 11.62 -7.53
C LYS A 140 2.61 10.68 -6.37
N LYS A 141 3.78 10.88 -5.78
CA LYS A 141 4.32 10.06 -4.69
C LYS A 141 4.66 10.95 -3.51
N ILE A 142 4.11 10.64 -2.34
CA ILE A 142 4.33 11.40 -1.11
C ILE A 142 4.83 10.45 -0.02
N VAL A 143 5.95 10.77 0.59
CA VAL A 143 6.46 10.06 1.76
C VAL A 143 6.30 10.96 2.98
N ARG A 144 5.56 10.50 3.98
CA ARG A 144 5.30 11.19 5.24
C ARG A 144 6.05 10.48 6.35
N ILE A 145 6.93 11.19 7.04
CA ILE A 145 7.76 10.62 8.10
C ILE A 145 7.45 11.38 9.38
N GLY A 146 7.15 10.66 10.46
CA GLY A 146 6.95 11.26 11.77
C GLY A 146 8.21 11.96 12.30
N ASP A 147 8.04 12.84 13.29
CA ASP A 147 9.15 13.54 13.97
C ASP A 147 9.48 12.98 15.36
N GLY A 148 8.91 11.82 15.73
CA GLY A 148 9.08 11.21 17.04
C GLY A 148 10.52 10.74 17.35
N ASN A 149 11.28 10.36 16.33
CA ASN A 149 12.73 10.12 16.44
C ASN A 149 13.45 10.81 15.27
N ILE A 150 13.87 12.04 15.49
CA ILE A 150 14.40 12.90 14.43
C ILE A 150 15.67 12.34 13.76
N GLU A 151 16.52 11.63 14.50
CA GLU A 151 17.73 11.03 13.94
C GLU A 151 17.38 9.94 12.91
N VAL A 152 16.42 9.07 13.24
CA VAL A 152 15.92 8.04 12.32
C VAL A 152 15.14 8.67 11.17
N THR A 153 14.33 9.69 11.45
CA THR A 153 13.58 10.45 10.44
C THR A 153 14.51 11.01 9.36
N LEU A 154 15.56 11.72 9.75
CA LEU A 154 16.49 12.36 8.83
C LEU A 154 17.26 11.30 8.02
N LYS A 155 17.74 10.22 8.64
CA LYS A 155 18.42 9.12 7.93
C LYS A 155 17.56 8.51 6.82
N ILE A 156 16.27 8.27 7.09
CA ILE A 156 15.34 7.73 6.08
C ILE A 156 15.07 8.78 5.00
N ALA A 157 14.83 10.03 5.41
CA ALA A 157 14.52 11.12 4.51
C ALA A 157 15.66 11.42 3.53
N GLU A 158 16.90 11.48 4.02
CA GLU A 158 18.11 11.72 3.23
C GLU A 158 18.33 10.59 2.22
N ALA A 159 18.26 9.33 2.65
CA ALA A 159 18.42 8.19 1.74
C ALA A 159 17.38 8.21 0.58
N LEU A 160 16.12 8.52 0.89
CA LEU A 160 15.08 8.63 -0.13
C LEU A 160 15.24 9.88 -1.01
N ALA A 161 15.69 11.00 -0.45
CA ALA A 161 15.95 12.23 -1.19
C ALA A 161 17.13 12.07 -2.16
N GLU A 162 18.19 11.38 -1.75
CA GLU A 162 19.34 11.05 -2.59
C GLU A 162 18.93 10.14 -3.76
N GLU A 163 18.07 9.15 -3.51
CA GLU A 163 17.66 8.18 -4.53
C GLU A 163 16.64 8.75 -5.54
N PHE A 164 15.66 9.52 -5.08
CA PHE A 164 14.52 9.94 -5.92
C PHE A 164 14.51 11.43 -6.26
N GLY A 165 15.19 12.28 -5.47
CA GLY A 165 15.20 13.72 -5.64
C GLY A 165 13.77 14.30 -5.72
N LYS A 166 13.51 15.08 -6.79
CA LYS A 166 12.20 15.72 -7.03
C LYS A 166 11.10 14.78 -7.53
N GLN A 167 11.39 13.49 -7.75
CA GLN A 167 10.39 12.51 -8.19
C GLN A 167 9.38 12.15 -7.08
N ILE A 168 9.73 12.46 -5.83
CA ILE A 168 8.86 12.25 -4.67
C ILE A 168 8.78 13.53 -3.85
N ARG A 169 7.70 13.68 -3.11
CA ARG A 169 7.56 14.71 -2.08
C ARG A 169 7.78 14.08 -0.71
N ILE A 170 8.75 14.56 0.04
CA ILE A 170 8.98 14.12 1.43
C ILE A 170 8.39 15.17 2.36
N GLU A 171 7.56 14.74 3.31
CA GLU A 171 6.92 15.59 4.32
C GLU A 171 7.25 15.06 5.72
N ILE A 172 7.67 15.94 6.62
CA ILE A 172 7.85 15.63 8.03
C ILE A 172 6.58 15.98 8.79
N VAL A 173 5.99 14.99 9.47
CA VAL A 173 4.71 15.09 10.16
C VAL A 173 4.96 15.23 11.66
N ASN A 174 4.34 16.24 12.26
CA ASN A 174 4.39 16.42 13.71
C ASN A 174 3.51 15.38 14.41
N GLU A 175 4.12 14.55 15.26
CA GLU A 175 3.46 13.51 16.02
C GLU A 175 2.83 14.01 17.32
N ALA A 176 3.05 15.27 17.73
CA ALA A 176 2.40 15.86 18.89
C ALA A 176 0.86 15.69 18.77
N GLY A 177 0.28 15.09 19.81
CA GLY A 177 -1.15 14.75 19.86
C GLY A 177 -1.55 13.34 19.35
N THR A 178 -0.62 12.53 18.81
CA THR A 178 -0.91 11.10 18.51
C THR A 178 -1.04 10.25 19.79
N THR A 179 -0.44 10.71 20.89
CA THR A 179 -0.42 10.01 22.19
C THR A 179 -1.81 9.90 22.82
N ALA A 180 -2.73 10.83 22.53
CA ALA A 180 -4.09 10.81 23.06
C ALA A 180 -4.99 9.74 22.40
N LEU A 181 -4.82 9.48 21.10
CA LEU A 181 -5.60 8.49 20.34
C LEU A 181 -5.06 7.05 20.45
N ALA A 182 -3.81 6.89 20.91
CA ALA A 182 -3.14 5.60 21.09
C ALA A 182 -3.43 4.92 22.45
N LYS A 183 -4.26 5.52 23.32
CA LYS A 183 -4.70 4.91 24.58
C LYS A 183 -5.75 3.83 24.32
N SER A 184 -5.32 2.66 23.84
CA SER A 184 -6.18 1.46 23.74
C SER A 184 -5.37 0.20 24.06
N LYS A 185 -5.54 -0.30 25.29
CA LYS A 185 -5.12 -1.56 25.93
C LYS A 185 -3.67 -2.10 25.71
N PRO A 186 -2.98 -2.61 26.75
CA PRO A 186 -1.53 -2.90 26.73
C PRO A 186 -1.06 -4.08 25.85
N ASN A 187 -1.96 -4.86 25.24
CA ASN A 187 -1.64 -6.23 24.82
C ASN A 187 -1.30 -6.46 23.34
N LYS A 188 -1.11 -5.43 22.50
CA LYS A 188 -0.65 -5.63 21.11
C LYS A 188 0.30 -4.53 20.63
N ARG A 189 1.54 -4.53 21.14
CA ARG A 189 2.60 -3.56 20.74
C ARG A 189 2.87 -3.52 19.23
N CYS A 190 2.77 -4.62 18.47
CA CYS A 190 2.95 -4.59 17.01
C CYS A 190 1.82 -3.85 16.27
N VAL A 191 0.61 -3.80 16.83
CA VAL A 191 -0.53 -3.08 16.22
C VAL A 191 -0.39 -1.57 16.39
N LYS A 192 0.38 -1.11 17.39
CA LYS A 192 0.57 0.31 17.68
C LYS A 192 1.42 1.01 16.61
N ASP A 193 2.56 0.43 16.23
CA ASP A 193 3.49 1.07 15.28
C ASP A 193 2.87 1.17 13.88
N LEU A 194 2.13 0.13 13.45
CA LEU A 194 1.36 0.18 12.20
C LEU A 194 0.25 1.23 12.28
N ARG A 195 -0.41 1.38 13.44
CA ARG A 195 -1.43 2.42 13.63
C ARG A 195 -0.84 3.83 13.55
N ALA A 196 0.34 4.05 14.13
CA ALA A 196 1.02 5.33 14.05
C ALA A 196 1.45 5.64 12.61
N ALA A 197 2.04 4.68 11.89
CA ALA A 197 2.41 4.83 10.48
C ALA A 197 1.19 5.17 9.59
N ARG A 198 0.04 4.55 9.83
CA ARG A 198 -1.24 4.89 9.17
C ARG A 198 -1.68 6.33 9.46
N LEU A 199 -1.63 6.75 10.73
CA LEU A 199 -2.00 8.13 11.09
C LEU A 199 -1.07 9.15 10.46
N ILE A 200 0.24 8.86 10.40
CA ILE A 200 1.23 9.70 9.73
C ILE A 200 0.94 9.78 8.23
N ALA A 201 0.63 8.66 7.58
CA ALA A 201 0.26 8.64 6.16
C ALA A 201 -0.95 9.52 5.85
N LEU A 202 -1.91 9.64 6.77
CA LEU A 202 -3.16 10.38 6.55
C LEU A 202 -3.11 11.86 6.98
N ARG A 203 -2.04 12.31 7.64
CA ARG A 203 -1.85 13.70 8.07
C ARG A 203 -1.10 14.53 7.05
N GLN A 204 -1.33 15.84 7.02
CA GLN A 204 -0.50 16.74 6.24
C GLN A 204 0.80 17.04 7.00
N GLY A 205 1.95 16.88 6.33
CA GLY A 205 3.25 17.24 6.90
C GLY A 205 3.82 18.54 6.34
N ARG A 206 4.97 18.94 6.89
CA ARG A 206 5.80 20.03 6.38
C ARG A 206 6.80 19.48 5.37
N GLU A 207 6.82 20.06 4.19
CA GLU A 207 7.70 19.58 3.12
C GLU A 207 9.18 19.73 3.49
N LEU A 208 9.94 18.66 3.29
CA LEU A 208 11.37 18.64 3.51
C LEU A 208 12.04 19.51 2.45
N THR A 209 12.60 20.62 2.89
CA THR A 209 13.41 21.51 2.06
C THR A 209 14.85 21.53 2.57
N PRO A 210 15.85 21.90 1.74
CA PRO A 210 17.23 22.04 2.19
C PRO A 210 17.40 22.97 3.40
N ASN A 211 16.53 23.99 3.53
CA ASN A 211 16.51 24.90 4.67
C ASN A 211 15.94 24.24 5.94
N PHE A 212 14.98 23.32 5.78
CA PHE A 212 14.40 22.56 6.89
C PHE A 212 15.43 21.62 7.53
N ILE A 213 16.26 20.93 6.73
CA ILE A 213 17.33 20.05 7.25
C ILE A 213 18.32 20.85 8.13
N ARG A 214 18.72 22.05 7.68
CA ARG A 214 19.60 22.95 8.47
C ARG A 214 19.02 23.39 9.80
N SER A 215 17.70 23.37 9.96
CA SER A 215 17.03 23.76 11.21
C SER A 215 17.14 22.71 12.32
N TYR A 216 17.49 21.46 11.99
CA TYR A 216 17.69 20.37 12.94
C TYR A 216 19.17 20.07 13.25
N GLY A 217 20.10 20.67 12.50
CA GLY A 217 21.56 20.50 12.69
C GLY A 217 22.18 21.48 13.69
N LYS A 218 21.42 21.95 14.68
CA LYS A 218 21.94 22.78 15.79
C LYS A 218 21.96 22.00 17.10
#